data_AF-A0A2U1RJ09-F1
#
_entry.id   AF-A0A2U1RJ09-F1
#
_cell.length_a   1.000
_cell.length_b   1.000
_cell.length_c   1.000
_cell.angle_alpha   90.00
_cell.angle_beta   90.00
_cell.angle_gamma   90.00
#
_symmetry.space_group_name_H-M   'P 1'
#
loop_
_entity.id
_entity.type
_entity.pdbx_description
1 polymer ?
#
loop_
_entity_poly.entity_id
_entity_poly.type
_entity_poly.pdbx_seq_one_letter_code
_entity_poly.pdbx_strand_id
1 'polypeptide(L)'
;MKKAKSDELRPEYKLEDLGRGIRGKYFKSYQEGTNVVLLRPDVAEVFRDDASVNKALRALIKIAQQSATPTKRSSRRSKTRAA
;
A
#
# COMPACT_ATOMS: atom_id res chain seq x y z
N MET A 1 -31.58 -1.43 -37.30
CA MET A 1 -31.21 -2.06 -36.02
C MET A 1 -29.84 -2.71 -36.19
N LYS A 2 -28.80 -2.23 -35.49
CA LYS A 2 -27.45 -2.83 -35.57
C LYS A 2 -27.44 -4.11 -34.71
N LYS A 3 -27.23 -5.27 -35.32
CA LYS A 3 -26.98 -6.51 -34.58
C LYS A 3 -25.68 -6.35 -33.80
N ALA A 4 -25.76 -6.36 -32.48
CA ALA A 4 -24.58 -6.49 -31.62
C ALA A 4 -23.95 -7.86 -31.92
N LYS A 5 -22.63 -7.90 -32.15
CA LYS A 5 -21.88 -9.14 -32.30
C LYS A 5 -22.08 -9.94 -31.02
N SER A 6 -22.77 -11.07 -31.12
CA SER A 6 -23.26 -11.87 -29.99
C SER A 6 -22.20 -12.80 -29.40
N ASP A 7 -20.91 -12.60 -29.69
CA ASP A 7 -19.92 -13.68 -29.60
C ASP A 7 -18.55 -13.23 -29.06
N GLU A 8 -18.55 -12.28 -28.11
CA GLU A 8 -17.35 -11.94 -27.34
C GLU A 8 -17.29 -12.66 -25.98
N LEU A 9 -18.39 -13.30 -25.56
CA LEU A 9 -18.46 -14.04 -24.31
C LEU A 9 -17.99 -15.47 -24.53
N ARG A 10 -17.09 -15.93 -23.66
CA ARG A 10 -16.63 -17.31 -23.71
C ARG A 10 -17.78 -18.28 -23.39
N PRO A 11 -17.83 -19.48 -24.01
CA PRO A 11 -18.92 -20.45 -23.82
C PRO A 11 -19.11 -20.91 -22.37
N GLU A 12 -18.07 -20.82 -21.54
CA GLU A 12 -18.12 -21.20 -20.13
C GLU A 12 -18.91 -20.20 -19.27
N TYR A 13 -19.13 -18.97 -19.75
CA TYR A 13 -19.88 -17.95 -19.00
C TYR A 13 -21.37 -18.07 -19.26
N LYS A 14 -22.13 -18.35 -18.20
CA LYS A 14 -23.59 -18.35 -18.24
C LYS A 14 -24.12 -17.09 -17.58
N LEU A 15 -25.22 -16.54 -18.11
CA LEU A 15 -25.80 -15.29 -17.60
C LEU A 15 -26.34 -15.48 -16.17
N GLU A 16 -26.79 -16.70 -15.87
CA GLU A 16 -27.29 -17.13 -14.56
C GLU A 16 -26.19 -17.07 -13.49
N ASP A 17 -24.92 -17.23 -13.87
CA ASP A 17 -23.76 -17.17 -12.96
C ASP A 17 -23.38 -15.74 -12.59
N LEU A 18 -23.79 -14.74 -13.40
CA LEU A 18 -23.38 -13.33 -13.23
C LEU A 18 -24.19 -12.59 -12.15
N GLY A 19 -25.29 -13.20 -11.67
CA GLY A 19 -26.15 -12.64 -10.62
C GLY A 19 -26.78 -11.28 -10.98
N ARG A 20 -27.32 -10.58 -9.98
CA ARG A 20 -27.89 -9.24 -10.17
C ARG A 20 -26.78 -8.19 -10.26
N GLY A 21 -26.72 -7.44 -11.36
CA GLY A 21 -25.77 -6.34 -11.52
C GLY A 21 -26.02 -5.21 -10.51
N ILE A 22 -25.03 -4.92 -9.66
CA ILE A 22 -25.08 -3.82 -8.68
C ILE A 22 -24.32 -2.62 -9.24
N ARG A 23 -25.01 -1.49 -9.45
CA ARG A 23 -24.36 -0.25 -9.90
C ARG A 23 -23.38 0.23 -8.84
N GLY A 24 -22.14 0.46 -9.23
CA GLY A 24 -21.10 1.00 -8.35
C GLY A 24 -20.55 0.00 -7.31
N LYS A 25 -20.72 -1.32 -7.51
CA LYS A 25 -20.24 -2.37 -6.59
C LYS A 25 -18.79 -2.17 -6.10
N TYR A 26 -17.91 -1.69 -6.97
CA TYR A 26 -16.49 -1.44 -6.68
C TYR A 26 -16.10 0.04 -6.76
N PHE A 27 -17.07 0.96 -6.78
CA PHE A 27 -16.79 2.39 -6.99
C PHE A 27 -15.91 2.99 -5.89
N LYS A 28 -16.18 2.65 -4.62
CA LYS A 28 -15.37 3.11 -3.49
C LYS A 28 -13.93 2.59 -3.56
N SER A 29 -13.75 1.28 -3.77
CA SER A 29 -12.43 0.67 -3.91
C SER A 29 -11.65 1.20 -5.11
N TYR A 30 -12.34 1.57 -6.19
CA TYR A 30 -11.71 2.24 -7.32
C TYR A 30 -11.24 3.67 -6.96
N GLN A 31 -12.06 4.43 -6.22
CA GLN A 31 -11.68 5.77 -5.75
C GLN A 31 -10.54 5.76 -4.73
N GLU A 32 -10.46 4.72 -3.89
CA GLU A 32 -9.36 4.49 -2.94
C GLU A 32 -8.02 4.23 -3.66
N GLY A 33 -8.05 3.98 -4.97
CA GLY A 33 -6.88 3.72 -5.79
C GLY A 33 -6.52 2.23 -5.83
N THR A 34 -5.44 1.91 -6.53
CA THR A 34 -5.01 0.52 -6.67
C THR A 34 -4.06 0.15 -5.52
N ASN A 35 -4.25 -1.01 -4.90
CA ASN A 35 -3.34 -1.55 -3.88
C ASN A 35 -2.01 -2.09 -4.46
N VAL A 36 -1.72 -1.79 -5.73
CA VAL A 36 -0.52 -2.26 -6.43
C VAL A 36 0.37 -1.07 -6.71
N VAL A 37 1.57 -1.08 -6.13
CA VAL A 37 2.59 -0.08 -6.36
C VAL A 37 3.62 -0.68 -7.31
N LEU A 38 3.75 -0.10 -8.50
CA LEU A 38 4.79 -0.49 -9.44
C LEU A 38 6.13 0.05 -8.97
N LEU A 39 7.06 -0.84 -8.63
CA LEU A 39 8.43 -0.46 -8.34
C LEU A 39 9.14 -0.07 -9.65
N ARG A 40 10.02 0.92 -9.56
CA ARG A 40 10.91 1.25 -10.68
C ARG A 40 11.89 0.08 -10.92
N PRO A 41 12.36 -0.13 -12.17
CA PRO A 41 13.19 -1.29 -12.51
C PRO A 41 14.46 -1.43 -11.67
N ASP A 42 15.13 -0.31 -11.38
CA ASP A 42 16.32 -0.24 -10.52
C ASP A 42 16.06 -0.76 -9.10
N VAL A 43 14.87 -0.51 -8.54
CA VAL A 43 14.49 -1.03 -7.22
C VAL A 43 14.05 -2.48 -7.31
N ALA A 44 13.33 -2.84 -8.37
CA ALA A 44 12.86 -4.22 -8.60
C ALA A 44 14.01 -5.22 -8.84
N GLU A 45 15.13 -4.77 -9.40
CA GLU A 45 16.33 -5.61 -9.57
C GLU A 45 16.97 -6.02 -8.23
N VAL A 46 16.83 -5.18 -7.20
CA VAL A 46 17.43 -5.41 -5.88
C VAL A 46 16.55 -6.32 -5.02
N PHE A 47 15.23 -6.23 -5.14
CA PHE A 47 14.29 -6.97 -4.31
C PHE A 47 13.62 -8.10 -5.09
N ARG A 48 13.80 -9.34 -4.61
CA ARG A 48 13.32 -10.55 -5.30
C ARG A 48 11.87 -10.91 -4.95
N ASP A 49 11.38 -10.48 -3.80
CA ASP A 49 10.03 -10.77 -3.29
C ASP A 49 9.43 -9.60 -2.50
N ASP A 50 8.13 -9.65 -2.25
CA ASP A 50 7.40 -8.66 -1.47
C ASP A 50 7.80 -8.67 0.02
N ALA A 51 8.16 -9.84 0.56
CA ALA A 51 8.61 -9.99 1.94
C ALA A 51 9.86 -9.17 2.24
N SER A 52 10.85 -9.17 1.34
CA SER A 52 12.10 -8.40 1.47
C SER A 52 11.87 -6.90 1.35
N VAL A 53 11.03 -6.45 0.41
CA VAL A 53 10.62 -5.04 0.28
C VAL A 53 9.96 -4.56 1.57
N ASN A 54 8.95 -5.27 2.05
CA ASN A 54 8.20 -4.88 3.24
C ASN A 54 9.07 -4.89 4.51
N LYS A 55 10.01 -5.84 4.62
CA LYS A 55 10.99 -5.86 5.71
C LYS A 55 11.89 -4.63 5.70
N ALA A 56 12.41 -4.24 4.53
CA ALA A 56 13.25 -3.06 4.38
C ALA A 56 12.50 -1.77 4.74
N LEU A 57 11.28 -1.59 4.24
CA LEU A 57 10.45 -0.42 4.53
C LEU A 57 10.12 -0.31 6.02
N ARG A 58 9.78 -1.43 6.69
CA ARG A 58 9.54 -1.45 8.15
C ARG A 58 10.79 -1.07 8.95
N ALA A 59 11.96 -1.54 8.53
CA ALA A 59 13.22 -1.17 9.17
C ALA A 59 13.48 0.33 9.06
N LEU A 60 13.22 0.93 7.89
CA LEU A 60 13.34 2.37 7.67
C LEU A 60 12.38 3.18 8.56
N ILE A 61 11.13 2.74 8.69
CA ILE A 61 10.15 3.37 9.59
C ILE A 61 10.66 3.37 11.03
N LYS A 62 11.21 2.25 11.51
CA LYS A 62 11.75 2.14 12.87
C LYS A 62 12.91 3.10 13.10
N ILE A 63 13.83 3.22 12.14
CA ILE A 63 14.97 4.15 12.20
C ILE A 63 14.46 5.59 12.22
N ALA A 64 13.52 5.93 11.33
CA ALA A 64 12.93 7.26 11.26
C ALA A 64 12.28 7.64 12.60
N GLN A 65 11.49 6.75 13.22
CA GLN A 65 10.87 6.97 14.53
C GLN A 65 11.91 7.24 15.63
N GLN A 66 12.99 6.46 15.68
CA GLN A 66 14.06 6.63 16.66
C GLN A 66 14.82 7.96 16.49
N SER A 67 15.04 8.40 15.25
CA SER A 67 15.69 9.67 14.95
C SER A 67 14.78 10.88 15.19
N ALA A 68 13.46 10.72 15.02
CA ALA A 68 12.48 11.80 15.14
C ALA A 68 12.07 12.10 16.59
N THR A 69 12.29 11.17 17.54
CA THR A 69 12.03 11.46 18.95
C THR A 69 13.08 12.44 19.48
N PRO A 70 12.71 13.68 19.85
CA PRO A 70 13.62 14.57 20.55
C PRO A 70 13.90 13.94 21.89
N THR A 71 15.12 13.45 22.13
CA THR A 71 15.58 13.12 23.47
C THR A 71 15.32 14.35 24.34
N LYS A 72 14.34 14.27 25.26
CA LYS A 72 14.20 15.24 26.35
C LYS A 72 15.54 15.26 27.06
N ARG A 73 16.40 16.22 26.73
CA ARG A 73 17.62 16.50 27.46
C ARG A 73 17.17 16.78 28.88
N SER A 74 17.37 15.81 29.77
CA SER A 74 17.26 16.03 31.21
C SER A 74 18.26 17.14 31.52
N SER A 75 17.75 18.35 31.76
CA SER A 75 18.54 19.46 32.26
C SER A 75 18.92 19.13 33.70
N ARG A 76 19.90 18.24 33.89
CA ARG A 76 20.54 18.01 35.17
C ARG A 76 21.46 19.20 35.41
N ARG A 77 20.86 20.33 35.79
CA ARG A 77 21.56 21.54 36.21
C ARG A 77 22.25 21.22 37.53
N SER A 78 23.58 21.14 37.49
CA SER A 78 24.45 21.03 38.64
C SER A 78 24.20 22.22 39.58
N LYS A 79 23.57 21.98 40.74
CA LYS A 79 23.70 22.90 41.87
C LYS A 79 25.05 22.64 42.52
N THR A 80 26.06 23.36 42.05
CA THR A 80 27.35 23.48 42.71
C THR A 80 27.12 24.17 44.06
N ARG A 81 27.70 23.60 45.12
CA ARG A 81 27.72 24.13 46.49
C ARG A 81 28.43 25.49 46.50
N ALA A 82 27.87 26.46 47.22
CA ALA A 82 28.59 27.66 47.64
C ALA A 82 28.69 27.65 49.17
N ALA A 83 29.90 27.90 49.65
CA ALA A 83 30.28 28.06 51.05
C ALA A 83 29.87 29.43 51.60
#